data_AF-A0A6A7N8U6-F1
#
_entry.id   AF-A0A6A7N8U6-F1
#
_cell.length_a   1.000
_cell.length_b   1.000
_cell.length_c   1.000
_cell.angle_alpha   90.00
_cell.angle_beta   90.00
_cell.angle_gamma   90.00
#
_symmetry.space_group_name_H-M   'P 1'
#
loop_
_entity.id
_entity.type
_entity.pdbx_description
1 polymer ?
#
loop_
_entity_poly.entity_id
_entity_poly.type
_entity_poly.pdbx_seq_one_letter_code
_entity_poly.pdbx_strand_id
1 'polypeptide(L)'
;MSKLWQARFFTTVNQLRDLPDTQVPEIAFAGRSNAGKSTAINILCNQKGLAFASKTPGRTQHINYFSIGGAHVAQHRKDPTIVDEIECLLVDLPGYGYAEVSGSAKLHWQRLLGDYVQRREQLAALILIMDSRRPFTELDVQMLEWFAPTGKPIHCILTKVDKLNRNESVNVLRQAKAKLDSYVDEDGEGFPFTVQLFSALKRIGIDEANDKILELAGVTDDEAAAQVDLIEMEDDVEPDEQ
;
A
#
# COMPACT_ATOMS: atom_id res chain seq x y z
N MET A 1 0.72 -11.12 -15.13
CA MET A 1 0.26 -9.70 -15.06
C MET A 1 -0.24 -9.46 -13.64
N SER A 2 0.39 -8.58 -12.84
CA SER A 2 0.15 -8.46 -11.39
C SER A 2 -1.32 -8.46 -10.97
N LYS A 3 -1.73 -9.40 -10.12
CA LYS A 3 -3.10 -9.58 -9.57
C LYS A 3 -3.81 -8.31 -9.09
N LEU A 4 -3.06 -7.26 -8.72
CA LEU A 4 -3.62 -5.96 -8.35
C LEU A 4 -4.52 -5.33 -9.43
N TRP A 5 -4.38 -5.71 -10.70
CA TRP A 5 -5.28 -5.23 -11.76
C TRP A 5 -6.76 -5.63 -11.53
N GLN A 6 -7.00 -6.67 -10.73
CA GLN A 6 -8.34 -7.13 -10.36
C GLN A 6 -9.04 -6.20 -9.37
N ALA A 7 -8.34 -5.21 -8.80
CA ALA A 7 -8.87 -4.34 -7.75
C ALA A 7 -10.27 -3.78 -8.06
N ARG A 8 -11.22 -3.85 -7.13
CA ARG A 8 -12.55 -3.23 -7.25
C ARG A 8 -12.90 -2.43 -6.02
N PHE A 9 -13.65 -1.35 -6.19
CA PHE A 9 -14.20 -0.62 -5.06
C PHE A 9 -15.11 -1.54 -4.24
N PHE A 10 -14.85 -1.64 -2.94
CA PHE A 10 -15.62 -2.47 -2.02
C PHE A 10 -16.54 -1.61 -1.15
N THR A 11 -15.97 -0.69 -0.37
CA THR A 11 -16.76 0.19 0.50
C THR A 11 -15.99 1.45 0.90
N THR A 12 -16.73 2.43 1.44
CA THR A 12 -16.17 3.66 2.03
C THR A 12 -16.62 3.75 3.49
N VAL A 13 -15.65 4.01 4.38
CA VAL A 13 -15.85 4.02 5.83
C VAL A 13 -15.51 5.40 6.40
N ASN A 14 -16.34 5.88 7.32
CA ASN A 14 -16.18 7.18 7.97
C ASN A 14 -15.74 7.08 9.41
N GLN A 15 -16.04 5.96 10.08
CA GLN A 15 -15.78 5.75 11.51
C GLN A 15 -15.22 4.36 11.73
N LEU A 16 -14.32 4.19 12.70
CA LEU A 16 -13.64 2.91 12.95
C LEU A 16 -14.60 1.75 13.29
N ARG A 17 -15.79 2.05 13.83
CA ARG A 17 -16.81 1.05 14.11
C ARG A 17 -17.52 0.49 12.86
N ASP A 18 -17.39 1.19 11.74
CA ASP A 18 -18.01 0.82 10.46
C ASP A 18 -16.98 0.15 9.52
N LEU A 19 -15.80 -0.23 10.03
CA LEU A 19 -14.80 -0.98 9.27
C LEU A 19 -15.38 -2.35 8.88
N PRO A 20 -15.10 -2.84 7.67
CA PRO A 20 -15.60 -4.13 7.23
C PRO A 20 -15.08 -5.24 8.13
N ASP A 21 -15.92 -6.20 8.49
CA ASP A 21 -15.50 -7.37 9.27
C ASP A 21 -15.09 -8.50 8.33
N THR A 22 -13.85 -8.43 7.85
CA THR A 22 -13.26 -9.42 6.94
C THR A 22 -12.09 -10.12 7.61
N GLN A 23 -11.82 -11.36 7.22
CA GLN A 23 -10.70 -12.18 7.74
C GLN A 23 -9.51 -12.25 6.77
N VAL A 24 -9.42 -11.27 5.87
CA VAL A 24 -8.39 -11.18 4.82
C VAL A 24 -7.37 -10.09 5.16
N PRO A 25 -6.12 -10.22 4.71
CA PRO A 25 -5.09 -9.21 4.95
C PRO A 25 -5.45 -7.86 4.29
N GLU A 26 -5.15 -6.78 5.01
CA GLU A 26 -5.30 -5.39 4.56
C GLU A 26 -3.93 -4.74 4.30
N ILE A 27 -3.79 -4.08 3.16
CA ILE A 27 -2.63 -3.26 2.82
C ILE A 27 -3.07 -1.80 2.76
N ALA A 28 -2.67 -1.01 3.75
CA ALA A 28 -3.06 0.39 3.83
C ALA A 28 -2.09 1.30 3.07
N PHE A 29 -2.62 2.22 2.29
CA PHE A 29 -1.90 3.29 1.63
C PHE A 29 -2.11 4.57 2.42
N ALA A 30 -1.02 5.14 2.92
CA ALA A 30 -1.02 6.44 3.56
C ALA A 30 -0.07 7.39 2.85
N GLY A 31 -0.34 8.68 2.97
CA GLY A 31 0.54 9.68 2.40
C GLY A 31 0.00 11.08 2.58
N ARG A 32 0.91 12.05 2.58
CA ARG A 32 0.56 13.46 2.74
C ARG A 32 -0.41 13.95 1.64
N SER A 33 -0.19 13.51 0.40
CA SER A 33 -0.95 13.97 -0.76
C SER A 33 -1.92 12.90 -1.26
N ASN A 34 -3.22 13.20 -1.20
CA ASN A 34 -4.24 12.36 -1.83
C ASN A 34 -4.01 12.21 -3.34
N ALA A 35 -3.58 13.27 -4.03
CA ALA A 35 -3.28 13.19 -5.46
C ALA A 35 -2.15 12.18 -5.74
N GLY A 36 -1.04 12.25 -4.99
CA GLY A 36 0.06 11.30 -5.15
C GLY A 36 -0.34 9.85 -4.86
N LYS A 37 -1.07 9.65 -3.75
CA LYS A 37 -1.55 8.33 -3.32
C LYS A 37 -2.55 7.70 -4.28
N SER A 38 -3.62 8.42 -4.64
CA SER A 38 -4.61 7.90 -5.59
C SER A 38 -4.00 7.66 -6.97
N THR A 39 -3.05 8.49 -7.42
CA THR A 39 -2.31 8.21 -8.67
C THR A 39 -1.49 6.93 -8.57
N ALA A 40 -0.81 6.67 -7.45
CA ALA A 40 -0.05 5.44 -7.26
C ALA A 40 -0.99 4.22 -7.27
N ILE A 41 -2.07 4.22 -6.50
CA ILE A 41 -3.06 3.12 -6.45
C ILE A 41 -3.60 2.80 -7.84
N ASN A 42 -4.04 3.82 -8.59
CA ASN A 42 -4.55 3.66 -9.95
C ASN A 42 -3.52 3.03 -10.89
N ILE A 43 -2.23 3.39 -10.75
CA ILE A 43 -1.17 2.88 -11.62
C ILE A 43 -0.78 1.44 -11.27
N LEU A 44 -0.68 1.12 -9.98
CA LEU A 44 -0.41 -0.23 -9.48
C LEU A 44 -1.53 -1.19 -9.88
N CYS A 45 -2.78 -0.75 -9.74
CA CYS A 45 -3.96 -1.53 -10.14
C CYS A 45 -4.26 -1.46 -11.64
N ASN A 46 -3.41 -0.82 -12.46
CA ASN A 46 -3.62 -0.62 -13.90
C ASN A 46 -5.04 -0.11 -14.29
N GLN A 47 -5.60 0.79 -13.49
CA GLN A 47 -6.98 1.27 -13.62
C GLN A 47 -7.08 2.79 -13.61
N LYS A 48 -8.00 3.32 -14.43
CA LYS A 48 -8.34 4.74 -14.43
C LYS A 48 -9.53 5.00 -13.50
N GLY A 49 -9.29 5.81 -12.47
CA GLY A 49 -10.34 6.30 -11.57
C GLY A 49 -10.89 5.21 -10.63
N LEU A 50 -10.05 4.28 -10.19
CA LEU A 50 -10.36 3.40 -9.06
C LEU A 50 -10.30 4.22 -7.76
N ALA A 51 -9.15 4.84 -7.48
CA ALA A 51 -8.98 5.78 -6.39
C ALA A 51 -9.18 7.22 -6.89
N PHE A 52 -10.11 7.95 -6.28
CA PHE A 52 -10.40 9.34 -6.63
C PHE A 52 -9.68 10.32 -5.72
N ALA A 53 -8.76 11.09 -6.29
CA ALA A 53 -8.20 12.25 -5.61
C ALA A 53 -9.24 13.39 -5.60
N SER A 54 -10.09 13.46 -4.58
CA SER A 54 -10.96 14.64 -4.41
C SER A 54 -10.09 15.87 -4.12
N LYS A 55 -10.22 16.89 -4.96
CA LYS A 55 -9.63 18.23 -4.75
C LYS A 55 -10.50 19.12 -3.86
N THR A 56 -11.70 18.66 -3.49
CA THR A 56 -12.65 19.43 -2.69
C THR A 56 -12.32 19.27 -1.21
N PRO A 57 -11.98 20.35 -0.48
CA PRO A 57 -11.77 20.30 0.96
C PRO A 57 -12.97 19.66 1.66
N GLY A 58 -12.72 18.68 2.54
CA GLY A 58 -13.76 17.97 3.31
C GLY A 58 -14.26 16.65 2.72
N ARG A 59 -14.00 16.34 1.44
CA ARG A 59 -14.38 15.04 0.84
C ARG A 59 -13.42 13.88 1.10
N THR A 60 -12.22 14.16 1.58
CA THR A 60 -11.16 13.15 1.77
C THR A 60 -10.94 12.83 3.25
N GLN A 61 -12.04 12.61 3.97
CA GLN A 61 -12.02 12.12 5.36
C GLN A 61 -12.30 10.63 5.47
N HIS A 62 -12.63 9.98 4.35
CA HIS A 62 -13.09 8.61 4.34
C HIS A 62 -11.94 7.64 4.05
N ILE A 63 -12.04 6.45 4.65
CA ILE A 63 -11.20 5.30 4.32
C ILE A 63 -11.90 4.55 3.17
N ASN A 64 -11.21 4.33 2.06
CA ASN A 64 -11.77 3.56 0.95
C ASN A 64 -11.13 2.17 0.89
N TYR A 65 -11.96 1.15 0.73
CA TYR A 65 -11.54 -0.23 0.59
C TYR A 65 -11.68 -0.67 -0.87
N PHE A 66 -10.68 -1.39 -1.35
CA PHE A 66 -10.69 -2.04 -2.66
C PHE A 66 -10.36 -3.52 -2.50
N SER A 67 -11.20 -4.41 -3.02
CA SER A 67 -10.95 -5.86 -2.98
C SER A 67 -10.02 -6.30 -4.10
N ILE A 68 -9.08 -7.19 -3.80
CA ILE A 68 -8.40 -8.06 -4.76
C ILE A 68 -9.06 -9.43 -4.67
N GLY A 69 -9.45 -10.02 -5.81
CA GLY A 69 -10.30 -11.22 -5.82
C GLY A 69 -11.79 -10.91 -5.59
N GLY A 70 -12.62 -11.95 -5.75
CA GLY A 70 -14.07 -11.94 -5.55
C GLY A 70 -14.89 -11.05 -6.47
N ALA A 71 -14.29 -10.46 -7.50
CA ALA A 71 -15.01 -9.70 -8.51
C ALA A 71 -14.80 -10.28 -9.90
N HIS A 72 -15.89 -10.50 -10.63
CA HIS A 72 -15.81 -10.97 -12.00
C HIS A 72 -15.11 -9.94 -12.89
N VAL A 73 -13.89 -10.27 -13.29
CA VAL A 73 -13.03 -9.56 -14.25
C VAL A 73 -13.78 -9.14 -15.52
N ALA A 74 -14.72 -9.98 -15.98
CA ALA A 74 -15.42 -9.85 -17.24
C ALA A 74 -16.76 -9.09 -17.16
N GLN A 75 -17.22 -8.68 -15.97
CA GLN A 75 -18.57 -8.13 -15.80
C GLN A 75 -18.57 -6.66 -15.36
N HIS A 76 -19.75 -6.04 -15.38
CA HIS A 76 -19.92 -4.61 -15.23
C HIS A 76 -19.41 -4.15 -13.85
N ARG A 77 -18.89 -2.90 -13.76
CA ARG A 77 -18.46 -2.27 -12.48
C ARG A 77 -19.52 -2.24 -11.36
N LYS A 78 -20.74 -2.73 -11.61
CA LYS A 78 -21.88 -2.75 -10.69
C LYS A 78 -22.14 -4.13 -10.08
N ASP A 79 -21.50 -5.18 -10.58
CA ASP A 79 -21.72 -6.51 -10.03
C ASP A 79 -21.12 -6.60 -8.62
N PRO A 80 -21.85 -7.20 -7.66
CA PRO A 80 -21.41 -7.25 -6.29
C PRO A 80 -20.14 -8.10 -6.16
N THR A 81 -19.23 -7.65 -5.30
CA THR A 81 -18.06 -8.45 -4.90
C THR A 81 -18.52 -9.63 -4.04
N ILE A 82 -18.11 -10.83 -4.40
CA ILE A 82 -18.27 -12.06 -3.62
C ILE A 82 -17.27 -11.98 -2.47
N VAL A 83 -17.78 -11.69 -1.27
CA VAL A 83 -16.96 -11.41 -0.07
C VAL A 83 -16.06 -12.60 0.29
N ASP A 84 -16.58 -13.83 0.14
CA ASP A 84 -15.87 -15.06 0.49
C ASP A 84 -14.71 -15.40 -0.47
N GLU A 85 -14.63 -14.71 -1.62
CA GLU A 85 -13.57 -14.88 -2.63
C GLU A 85 -12.55 -13.72 -2.61
N ILE A 86 -12.68 -12.78 -1.67
CA ILE A 86 -11.68 -11.72 -1.51
C ILE A 86 -10.41 -12.35 -0.95
N GLU A 87 -9.27 -12.07 -1.59
CA GLU A 87 -7.96 -12.56 -1.14
C GLU A 87 -7.25 -11.53 -0.26
N CYS A 88 -7.39 -10.24 -0.60
CA CYS A 88 -6.89 -9.15 0.22
C CYS A 88 -7.64 -7.84 -0.05
N LEU A 89 -7.44 -6.87 0.84
CA LEU A 89 -8.03 -5.54 0.74
C LEU A 89 -6.92 -4.48 0.63
N LEU A 90 -7.00 -3.63 -0.38
CA LEU A 90 -6.24 -2.39 -0.44
C LEU A 90 -7.03 -1.28 0.25
N VAL A 91 -6.39 -0.55 1.15
CA VAL A 91 -7.06 0.47 1.96
C VAL A 91 -6.46 1.84 1.67
N ASP A 92 -7.21 2.72 1.01
CA ASP A 92 -6.81 4.11 0.78
C ASP A 92 -7.18 4.96 1.99
N LEU A 93 -6.20 5.19 2.86
CA LEU A 93 -6.37 6.06 4.01
C LEU A 93 -6.48 7.52 3.54
N PRO A 94 -7.24 8.36 4.25
CA PRO A 94 -7.26 9.79 3.96
C PRO A 94 -5.84 10.39 4.07
N GLY A 95 -5.58 11.50 3.38
CA GLY A 95 -4.26 12.13 3.40
C GLY A 95 -4.06 13.11 4.56
N TYR A 96 -2.96 12.99 5.32
CA TYR A 96 -2.64 13.87 6.47
C TYR A 96 -2.19 15.28 6.09
N GLY A 97 -1.90 15.55 4.82
CA GLY A 97 -1.23 16.79 4.40
C GLY A 97 -2.09 18.02 4.28
N TYR A 98 -3.39 17.93 4.57
CA TYR A 98 -4.29 19.05 4.34
C TYR A 98 -4.11 20.11 5.45
N ALA A 99 -3.43 21.20 5.11
CA ALA A 99 -3.12 22.33 5.98
C ALA A 99 -4.34 23.22 6.33
N GLU A 100 -5.52 22.93 5.77
CA GLU A 100 -6.71 23.80 5.88
C GLU A 100 -7.87 23.20 6.70
N VAL A 101 -7.70 22.02 7.32
CA VAL A 101 -8.75 21.51 8.21
C VAL A 101 -8.67 22.19 9.57
N SER A 102 -9.82 22.57 10.13
CA SER A 102 -9.91 23.11 11.48
C SER A 102 -9.18 22.23 12.50
N GLY A 103 -8.61 22.83 13.55
CA GLY A 103 -7.80 22.10 14.53
C GLY A 103 -8.48 20.86 15.12
N SER A 104 -9.81 20.88 15.27
CA SER A 104 -10.60 19.74 15.74
C SER A 104 -10.66 18.58 14.73
N ALA A 105 -10.82 18.88 13.44
CA ALA A 105 -10.84 17.86 12.39
C ALA A 105 -9.47 17.22 12.20
N LYS A 106 -8.39 18.00 12.30
CA LYS A 106 -7.02 17.48 12.27
C LYS A 106 -6.77 16.51 13.44
N LEU A 107 -7.19 16.87 14.66
CA LEU A 107 -7.02 16.03 15.84
C LEU A 107 -7.86 14.75 15.78
N HIS A 108 -9.12 14.85 15.34
CA HIS A 108 -9.98 13.69 15.14
C HIS A 108 -9.36 12.72 14.13
N TRP A 109 -8.85 13.25 13.04
CA TRP A 109 -8.20 12.48 11.98
C TRP A 109 -6.89 11.81 12.46
N GLN A 110 -6.07 12.54 13.23
CA GLN A 110 -4.84 11.97 13.81
C GLN A 110 -5.16 10.81 14.75
N ARG A 111 -6.20 10.94 15.59
CA ARG A 111 -6.66 9.86 16.46
C ARG A 111 -7.20 8.68 15.66
N LEU A 112 -8.04 8.94 14.67
CA LEU A 112 -8.63 7.90 13.83
C LEU A 112 -7.55 7.09 13.11
N LEU A 113 -6.57 7.76 12.49
CA LEU A 113 -5.46 7.07 11.85
C LEU A 113 -4.58 6.33 12.86
N GLY A 114 -4.20 6.97 13.96
CA GLY A 114 -3.38 6.33 15.00
C GLY A 114 -4.05 5.06 15.55
N ASP A 115 -5.34 5.15 15.88
CA ASP A 115 -6.12 4.00 16.36
C ASP A 115 -6.27 2.93 15.28
N TYR A 116 -6.53 3.30 14.01
CA TYR A 116 -6.62 2.33 12.91
C TYR A 116 -5.31 1.58 12.73
N VAL A 117 -4.18 2.31 12.60
CA VAL A 117 -2.90 1.67 12.30
C VAL A 117 -2.37 0.81 13.44
N GLN A 118 -2.67 1.16 14.70
CA GLN A 118 -2.22 0.41 15.86
C GLN A 118 -3.12 -0.79 16.20
N ARG A 119 -4.42 -0.71 15.94
CA ARG A 119 -5.40 -1.68 16.45
C ARG A 119 -6.05 -2.56 15.39
N ARG A 120 -5.90 -2.24 14.10
CA ARG A 120 -6.50 -3.06 13.04
C ARG A 120 -5.74 -4.38 12.91
N GLU A 121 -6.35 -5.47 13.35
CA GLU A 121 -5.74 -6.79 13.34
C GLU A 121 -5.40 -7.25 11.92
N GLN A 122 -6.34 -7.06 10.98
CA GLN A 122 -6.23 -7.41 9.56
C GLN A 122 -5.13 -6.62 8.82
N LEU A 123 -4.71 -5.47 9.33
CA LEU A 123 -3.73 -4.61 8.67
C LEU A 123 -2.38 -5.32 8.63
N ALA A 124 -1.99 -5.88 7.50
CA ALA A 124 -0.78 -6.66 7.34
C ALA A 124 0.45 -5.77 7.14
N ALA A 125 0.32 -4.68 6.38
CA ALA A 125 1.40 -3.74 6.13
C ALA A 125 0.91 -2.33 5.76
N LEU A 126 1.82 -1.36 5.89
CA LEU A 126 1.59 0.03 5.49
C LEU A 126 2.46 0.43 4.30
N ILE A 127 1.83 0.93 3.24
CA ILE A 127 2.49 1.58 2.12
C ILE A 127 2.51 3.09 2.37
N LEU A 128 3.69 3.63 2.69
CA LEU A 128 3.87 5.05 3.00
C LEU A 128 4.36 5.84 1.79
N ILE A 129 3.47 6.64 1.21
CA ILE A 129 3.70 7.40 -0.02
C ILE A 129 4.20 8.81 0.30
N MET A 130 5.42 9.09 -0.13
CA MET A 130 6.10 10.37 0.08
C MET A 130 6.55 11.00 -1.24
N ASP A 131 6.64 12.33 -1.30
CA ASP A 131 7.24 13.03 -2.44
C ASP A 131 8.76 12.97 -2.30
N SER A 132 9.47 12.38 -3.27
CA SER A 132 10.93 12.18 -3.22
C SER A 132 11.73 13.48 -3.04
N ARG A 133 11.17 14.65 -3.32
CA ARG A 133 11.85 15.94 -3.10
C ARG A 133 11.83 16.38 -1.63
N ARG A 134 10.91 15.85 -0.82
CA ARG A 134 10.70 16.18 0.60
C ARG A 134 10.14 14.98 1.37
N PRO A 135 10.91 13.88 1.50
CA PRO A 135 10.49 12.70 2.25
C PRO A 135 10.64 12.94 3.77
N PHE A 136 9.98 12.11 4.57
CA PHE A 136 10.06 12.09 6.04
C PHE A 136 9.81 13.44 6.72
N THR A 137 8.73 14.11 6.32
CA THR A 137 8.20 15.24 7.08
C THR A 137 7.69 14.80 8.45
N GLU A 138 7.42 15.75 9.35
CA GLU A 138 6.98 15.45 10.72
C GLU A 138 5.78 14.48 10.77
N LEU A 139 4.80 14.64 9.88
CA LEU A 139 3.65 13.75 9.82
C LEU A 139 3.98 12.38 9.23
N ASP A 140 4.97 12.29 8.34
CA ASP A 140 5.44 10.99 7.83
C ASP A 140 6.17 10.22 8.94
N VAL A 141 7.02 10.92 9.72
CA VAL A 141 7.74 10.36 10.86
C VAL A 141 6.77 9.91 11.95
N GLN A 142 5.79 10.74 12.29
CA GLN A 142 4.74 10.38 13.25
C GLN A 142 3.98 9.12 12.82
N MET A 143 3.77 8.91 11.52
CA MET A 143 3.13 7.70 11.03
C MET A 143 4.01 6.46 11.18
N LEU A 144 5.32 6.58 10.94
CA LEU A 144 6.28 5.51 11.22
C LEU A 144 6.26 5.16 12.71
N GLU A 145 6.30 6.17 13.59
CA GLU A 145 6.30 5.99 15.05
C GLU A 145 5.00 5.37 15.57
N TRP A 146 3.85 5.68 14.97
CA TRP A 146 2.59 5.01 15.33
C TRP A 146 2.52 3.57 14.87
N PHE A 147 3.17 3.23 13.76
CA PHE A 147 3.11 1.89 13.19
C PHE A 147 4.20 0.96 13.74
N ALA A 148 5.36 1.48 14.12
CA ALA A 148 6.49 0.69 14.62
C ALA A 148 6.12 -0.27 15.78
N PRO A 149 5.35 0.13 16.82
CA PRO A 149 4.98 -0.78 17.90
C PRO A 149 4.16 -2.01 17.49
N THR A 150 3.61 -2.01 16.26
CA THR A 150 2.89 -3.18 15.74
C THR A 150 3.82 -4.32 15.31
N GLY A 151 5.11 -4.04 15.12
CA GLY A 151 6.09 -4.98 14.54
C GLY A 151 5.84 -5.31 13.06
N LYS A 152 4.81 -4.73 12.44
CA LYS A 152 4.41 -5.04 11.06
C LYS A 152 5.23 -4.27 10.03
N PRO A 153 5.32 -4.75 8.77
CA PRO A 153 6.09 -4.10 7.72
C PRO A 153 5.56 -2.73 7.28
N ILE A 154 6.50 -1.85 6.96
CA ILE A 154 6.24 -0.61 6.23
C ILE A 154 7.05 -0.63 4.93
N HIS A 155 6.39 -0.32 3.82
CA HIS A 155 7.06 -0.11 2.56
C HIS A 155 6.87 1.33 2.08
N CYS A 156 7.96 2.09 2.08
CA CYS A 156 7.97 3.48 1.68
C CYS A 156 8.13 3.63 0.16
N ILE A 157 7.23 4.39 -0.47
CA ILE A 157 7.29 4.70 -1.89
C ILE A 157 7.65 6.17 -2.08
N LEU A 158 8.86 6.44 -2.59
CA LEU A 158 9.34 7.78 -2.92
C LEU A 158 8.88 8.19 -4.33
N THR A 159 7.71 8.82 -4.39
CA THR A 159 7.04 9.23 -5.62
C THR A 159 7.71 10.43 -6.31
N LYS A 160 7.36 10.62 -7.59
CA LYS A 160 7.79 11.75 -8.43
C LYS A 160 9.31 11.83 -8.61
N VAL A 161 9.99 10.67 -8.64
CA VAL A 161 11.44 10.62 -8.87
C VAL A 161 11.83 11.19 -10.25
N ASP A 162 10.88 11.30 -11.18
CA ASP A 162 11.05 12.04 -12.44
C ASP A 162 11.37 13.53 -12.27
N LYS A 163 11.23 14.08 -11.07
CA LYS A 163 11.62 15.45 -10.71
C LYS A 163 13.04 15.56 -10.18
N LEU A 164 13.73 14.44 -10.00
CA LEU A 164 15.10 14.38 -9.52
C LEU A 164 16.02 13.93 -10.65
N ASN A 165 17.26 14.41 -10.63
CA ASN A 165 18.31 13.82 -11.45
C ASN A 165 18.81 12.50 -10.83
N ARG A 166 19.68 11.77 -11.55
CA ARG A 166 20.18 10.46 -11.11
C ARG A 166 20.90 10.53 -9.75
N ASN A 167 21.76 11.52 -9.53
CA ASN A 167 22.51 11.66 -8.29
C ASN A 167 21.60 12.02 -7.11
N GLU A 168 20.63 12.91 -7.33
CA GLU A 168 19.60 13.25 -6.35
C GLU A 168 18.76 12.03 -5.98
N SER A 169 18.39 11.22 -6.97
CA SER A 169 17.58 10.00 -6.77
C SER A 169 18.32 8.95 -5.94
N VAL A 170 19.61 8.74 -6.22
CA VAL A 170 20.47 7.83 -5.43
C VAL A 170 20.67 8.37 -4.02
N ASN A 171 20.91 9.68 -3.88
CA ASN A 171 21.11 10.30 -2.57
C ASN A 171 19.87 10.23 -1.69
N VAL A 172 18.68 10.52 -2.24
CA VAL A 172 17.44 10.45 -1.46
C VAL A 172 17.12 9.01 -1.04
N LEU A 173 17.33 8.02 -1.93
CA LEU A 173 17.12 6.62 -1.59
C LEU A 173 18.07 6.19 -0.47
N ARG A 174 19.35 6.55 -0.55
CA ARG A 174 20.34 6.24 0.49
C ARG A 174 19.98 6.87 1.84
N GLN A 175 19.58 8.14 1.85
CA GLN A 175 19.17 8.83 3.07
C GLN A 175 17.90 8.21 3.66
N ALA A 176 16.96 7.80 2.80
CA ALA A 176 15.75 7.13 3.23
C ALA A 176 16.05 5.77 3.88
N LYS A 177 16.91 4.96 3.26
CA LYS A 177 17.36 3.68 3.82
C LYS A 177 18.01 3.88 5.19
N ALA A 178 19.02 4.75 5.28
CA ALA A 178 19.69 5.05 6.54
C ALA A 178 18.74 5.54 7.65
N LYS A 179 17.69 6.30 7.29
CA LYS A 179 16.67 6.73 8.25
C LYS A 179 15.79 5.56 8.70
N LEU A 180 15.36 4.69 7.81
CA LEU A 180 14.57 3.51 8.18
C LEU A 180 15.39 2.51 9.00
N ASP A 181 16.65 2.28 8.63
CA ASP A 181 17.59 1.40 9.35
C ASP A 181 17.90 1.91 10.78
N SER A 182 17.65 3.20 11.05
CA SER A 182 17.81 3.76 12.41
C SER A 182 16.66 3.44 13.37
N TYR A 183 15.54 2.91 12.86
CA TYR A 183 14.46 2.43 13.70
C TYR A 183 14.78 1.01 14.15
N VAL A 184 14.96 0.86 15.45
CA VAL A 184 15.15 -0.41 16.13
C VAL A 184 14.18 -0.54 17.30
N ASP A 185 13.82 -1.77 17.64
CA ASP A 185 13.01 -2.06 18.81
C ASP A 185 13.82 -2.02 20.12
N GLU A 186 13.22 -2.47 21.22
CA GLU A 186 13.84 -2.46 22.55
C GLU A 186 15.07 -3.38 22.65
N ASP A 187 15.12 -4.43 21.81
CA ASP A 187 16.22 -5.40 21.76
C ASP A 187 17.31 -4.99 20.73
N GLY A 188 17.08 -3.91 20.00
CA GLY A 188 17.98 -3.40 18.97
C GLY A 188 17.80 -4.07 17.61
N GLU A 189 16.73 -4.86 17.42
CA GLU A 189 16.39 -5.43 16.13
C GLU A 189 15.71 -4.39 15.23
N GLY A 190 16.08 -4.39 13.95
CA GLY A 190 15.53 -3.44 12.98
C GLY A 190 14.10 -3.80 12.61
N PHE A 191 13.23 -2.78 12.48
CA PHE A 191 11.89 -3.02 11.95
C PHE A 191 11.94 -3.42 10.47
N PRO A 192 10.96 -4.19 9.96
CA PRO A 192 10.87 -4.61 8.56
C PRO A 192 10.42 -3.44 7.64
N PHE A 193 11.17 -2.35 7.66
CA PHE A 193 10.91 -1.14 6.91
C PHE A 193 11.76 -1.10 5.64
N THR A 194 11.11 -0.88 4.51
CA THR A 194 11.76 -0.87 3.20
C THR A 194 11.41 0.41 2.44
N VAL A 195 12.20 0.73 1.40
CA VAL A 195 11.97 1.93 0.59
C VAL A 195 12.40 1.74 -0.85
N GLN A 196 11.60 2.26 -1.78
CA GLN A 196 11.91 2.28 -3.21
C GLN A 196 11.62 3.64 -3.87
N LEU A 197 12.17 3.82 -5.06
CA LEU A 197 11.88 4.97 -5.93
C LEU A 197 10.65 4.66 -6.81
N PHE A 198 9.84 5.68 -7.09
CA PHE A 198 8.65 5.51 -7.91
C PHE A 198 8.35 6.73 -8.78
N SER A 199 8.01 6.49 -10.04
CA SER A 199 7.44 7.52 -10.92
C SER A 199 6.24 6.97 -11.69
N ALA A 200 5.08 7.52 -11.35
CA ALA A 200 3.87 7.39 -12.13
C ALA A 200 4.06 7.80 -13.60
N LEU A 201 4.76 8.92 -13.81
CA LEU A 201 4.93 9.54 -15.14
C LEU A 201 5.92 8.78 -16.01
N LYS A 202 7.02 8.30 -15.43
CA LYS A 202 8.09 7.58 -16.13
C LYS A 202 7.99 6.07 -16.00
N ARG A 203 6.93 5.56 -15.33
CA ARG A 203 6.68 4.14 -15.09
C ARG A 203 7.87 3.45 -14.40
N ILE A 204 8.45 4.10 -13.39
CA ILE A 204 9.60 3.59 -12.63
C ILE A 204 9.11 2.94 -11.33
N GLY A 205 9.62 1.75 -11.01
CA GLY A 205 9.38 1.05 -9.74
C GLY A 205 7.97 0.44 -9.61
N ILE A 206 7.23 0.29 -10.71
CA ILE A 206 5.86 -0.23 -10.67
C ILE A 206 5.86 -1.72 -10.35
N ASP A 207 6.70 -2.49 -11.05
CA ASP A 207 6.75 -3.95 -10.87
C ASP A 207 7.29 -4.28 -9.47
N GLU A 208 8.38 -3.63 -9.04
CA GLU A 208 8.93 -3.74 -7.67
C GLU A 208 7.85 -3.46 -6.59
N ALA A 209 7.03 -2.42 -6.78
CA ALA A 209 5.97 -2.07 -5.84
C ALA A 209 4.82 -3.10 -5.86
N ASN A 210 4.44 -3.58 -7.04
CA ASN A 210 3.40 -4.60 -7.19
C ASN A 210 3.83 -5.90 -6.49
N ASP A 211 5.04 -6.37 -6.77
CA ASP A 211 5.60 -7.59 -6.18
C ASP A 211 5.67 -7.46 -4.67
N LYS A 212 6.16 -6.32 -4.17
CA LYS A 212 6.25 -6.07 -2.73
C LYS A 212 4.87 -6.02 -2.06
N ILE A 213 3.87 -5.41 -2.69
CA ILE A 213 2.51 -5.35 -2.14
C ILE A 213 1.88 -6.74 -2.07
N LEU A 214 2.07 -7.57 -3.10
CA LEU A 214 1.56 -8.94 -3.13
C LEU A 214 2.26 -9.82 -2.09
N GLU A 215 3.59 -9.71 -1.96
CA GLU A 215 4.39 -10.35 -0.91
C GLU A 215 3.86 -9.99 0.49
N LEU A 216 3.68 -8.69 0.75
CA LEU A 216 3.17 -8.21 2.04
C LEU A 216 1.72 -8.62 2.32
N ALA A 217 0.92 -8.82 1.28
CA ALA A 217 -0.44 -9.31 1.38
C ALA A 217 -0.52 -10.84 1.54
N GLY A 218 0.59 -11.57 1.35
CA GLY A 218 0.56 -13.03 1.29
C GLY A 218 -0.24 -13.57 0.10
N VAL A 219 -0.36 -12.81 -0.98
CA VAL A 219 -1.11 -13.18 -2.19
C VAL A 219 -0.11 -13.55 -3.27
N THR A 220 -0.22 -14.77 -3.80
CA THR A 220 0.62 -15.23 -4.92
C THR A 220 0.02 -14.79 -6.25
N ASP A 221 0.87 -14.37 -7.19
CA ASP A 221 0.45 -14.21 -8.59
C ASP A 221 0.24 -15.62 -9.18
N ASP A 222 -0.91 -15.88 -9.79
CA ASP A 222 -1.26 -17.23 -10.29
C ASP A 222 -0.24 -17.74 -11.34
N GLU A 223 0.49 -16.82 -12.01
CA GLU A 223 1.60 -17.13 -12.93
C GLU A 223 2.87 -17.65 -12.21
N ALA A 224 3.12 -17.22 -10.97
CA ALA A 224 4.25 -17.68 -10.16
C ALA A 224 3.98 -19.06 -9.54
N ALA A 225 2.74 -19.30 -9.09
CA ALA A 225 2.31 -20.63 -8.62
C ALA A 225 2.44 -21.69 -9.72
N ALA A 226 2.01 -21.36 -10.95
CA ALA A 226 2.15 -22.25 -12.10
C ALA A 226 3.61 -22.53 -12.50
N GLN A 227 4.56 -21.61 -12.25
CA GLN A 227 5.98 -21.86 -12.49
C GLN A 227 6.61 -22.73 -11.40
N VAL A 228 6.21 -22.58 -10.14
CA VAL A 228 6.67 -23.44 -9.04
C VAL A 228 6.15 -24.87 -9.25
N ASP A 229 4.87 -25.04 -9.60
CA ASP A 229 4.28 -26.35 -9.89
C ASP A 229 4.98 -27.02 -11.10
N LEU A 230 5.36 -26.27 -12.13
CA LEU A 230 6.09 -26.81 -13.29
C LEU A 230 7.54 -27.22 -12.95
N ILE A 231 8.22 -26.47 -12.08
CA ILE A 231 9.58 -26.81 -11.63
C ILE A 231 9.54 -28.06 -10.73
N GLU A 232 8.58 -28.14 -9.81
CA GLU A 232 8.38 -29.33 -8.97
C GLU A 232 8.01 -30.57 -9.82
N MET A 233 7.25 -30.40 -10.92
CA MET A 233 6.96 -31.49 -11.86
C MET A 233 8.15 -31.89 -12.74
N GLU A 234 9.09 -30.98 -13.05
CA GLU A 234 10.31 -31.31 -13.80
C GLU A 234 11.37 -32.01 -12.93
N ASP A 235 11.45 -31.69 -11.64
CA ASP A 235 12.37 -32.32 -10.69
C ASP A 235 11.93 -33.73 -10.24
N ASP A 236 10.64 -34.08 -10.41
CA ASP A 236 10.07 -35.41 -10.13
C ASP A 236 10.17 -36.40 -11.31
N VAL A 237 10.75 -36.01 -12.44
CA VAL A 237 11.05 -36.94 -13.55
C VAL A 237 12.41 -37.60 -13.28
N GLU A 238 12.40 -38.73 -12.57
CA GLU A 238 13.55 -39.64 -12.53
C GLU A 238 14.02 -39.91 -13.97
N PRO A 239 15.34 -39.80 -14.27
CA PRO A 239 15.84 -40.23 -15.57
C PRO A 239 15.67 -41.75 -15.64
N ASP A 240 14.80 -42.21 -16.55
CA ASP A 240 14.65 -43.62 -16.89
C ASP A 240 16.03 -44.23 -17.19
N GLU A 241 16.60 -44.94 -16.23
CA GLU A 241 17.73 -45.84 -16.43
C GLU A 241 17.20 -47.15 -17.01
N GLN A 242 17.20 -47.28 -18.35
CA GLN A 242 17.77 -48.40 -19.14
C GLN A 242 17.30 -48.42 -20.60
#